data_AF-A0AA86MYY1-F1
#
_entry.id   AF-A0AA86MYY1-F1
#
_cell.length_a   1.000
_cell.length_b   1.000
_cell.length_c   1.000
_cell.angle_alpha   90.00
_cell.angle_beta   90.00
_cell.angle_gamma   90.00
#
_symmetry.space_group_name_H-M   'P 1'
#
loop_
_entity.id
_entity.type
_entity.pdbx_description
1 polymer ?
#
loop_
_entity_poly.entity_id
_entity_poly.type
_entity_poly.pdbx_seq_one_letter_code
_entity_poly.pdbx_strand_id
1 'polypeptide(L)' 'MKTTIEIDQHLLRQAQKALGTDTIKGTVEASLRTVIRQGQLQKLADALGTIPLDLTPEQLRQQRRKRTPHVSR' A
#
# COMPACT_ATOMS: atom_id res chain seq x y z
N MET A 1 -18.09 10.15 16.89
CA MET A 1 -18.66 8.95 17.52
C MET A 1 -17.59 8.27 18.35
N LYS A 2 -17.88 7.83 19.57
CA LYS A 2 -16.94 7.11 20.43
C LYS A 2 -17.35 5.65 20.46
N THR A 3 -16.42 4.76 20.15
CA THR A 3 -16.64 3.31 20.15
C THR A 3 -15.58 2.69 21.03
N THR A 4 -15.98 1.79 21.93
CA THR A 4 -15.07 1.01 22.76
C THR A 4 -14.80 -0.31 22.05
N ILE A 5 -13.53 -0.64 21.83
CA ILE A 5 -13.08 -1.87 21.21
C ILE A 5 -11.89 -2.42 21.99
N GLU A 6 -11.75 -3.74 22.03
CA GLU A 6 -10.57 -4.41 22.56
C GLU A 6 -9.54 -4.57 21.44
N ILE A 7 -8.28 -4.23 21.72
CA ILE A 7 -7.18 -4.29 20.76
C ILE A 7 -5.98 -4.91 21.47
N ASP A 8 -5.33 -5.86 20.80
CA ASP A 8 -4.04 -6.39 21.25
C ASP A 8 -2.99 -5.27 21.32
N GLN A 9 -2.41 -5.09 22.50
CA GLN A 9 -1.47 -4.01 22.79
C GLN A 9 -0.12 -4.17 22.07
N HIS A 10 0.27 -5.39 21.73
CA HIS A 10 1.47 -5.66 20.92
C HIS A 10 1.22 -5.28 19.47
N LEU A 11 0.06 -5.64 18.90
CA LEU A 11 -0.30 -5.24 17.53
C LEU A 11 -0.41 -3.72 17.39
N LEU A 12 -1.03 -3.04 18.37
CA LEU A 12 -1.11 -1.59 18.39
C LEU A 12 0.28 -0.93 18.36
N ARG A 13 1.22 -1.43 19.18
CA ARG A 13 2.61 -0.92 19.20
C ARG A 13 3.34 -1.15 17.88
N GLN A 14 3.13 -2.31 17.24
CA GLN A 14 3.71 -2.58 15.93
C GLN A 14 3.13 -1.65 14.85
N ALA A 15 1.81 -1.47 14.84
CA ALA A 15 1.14 -0.56 13.93
C ALA A 15 1.59 0.89 14.13
N GLN A 16 1.77 1.34 15.38
CA GLN A 16 2.31 2.67 15.70
C GLN A 16 3.68 2.90 15.08
N LYS A 17 4.59 1.91 15.22
CA LYS A 17 5.92 1.99 14.61
C LYS A 17 5.86 1.97 13.08
N ALA A 18 5.04 1.10 12.49
CA ALA A 18 4.92 0.97 11.05
C ALA A 18 4.31 2.22 10.39
N LEU A 19 3.37 2.88 11.07
CA LEU A 19 2.66 4.05 10.57
C LEU A 19 3.26 5.38 11.03
N GLY A 20 4.24 5.36 11.94
CA GLY A 20 4.86 6.57 12.50
C GLY A 20 3.90 7.44 13.32
N THR A 21 2.98 6.82 14.06
CA THR A 21 1.95 7.53 14.84
C THR A 21 2.15 7.37 16.33
N ASP A 22 1.96 8.45 17.09
CA ASP A 22 2.18 8.44 18.55
C ASP A 22 0.93 8.12 19.37
N THR A 23 -0.27 8.29 18.80
CA THR A 23 -1.53 8.15 19.54
C THR A 23 -2.36 6.97 19.04
N ILE A 24 -3.07 6.29 19.94
CA ILE A 24 -3.96 5.15 19.59
C ILE A 24 -4.98 5.57 18.54
N LYS A 25 -5.62 6.73 18.74
CA LYS A 25 -6.58 7.29 17.78
C LYS A 25 -5.94 7.49 16.40
N GLY A 26 -4.75 8.11 16.36
CA GLY A 26 -4.02 8.34 15.12
C GLY A 26 -3.66 7.04 14.41
N THR A 27 -3.21 6.03 15.15
CA THR A 27 -2.89 4.70 14.60
C THR A 27 -4.12 4.03 14.01
N VAL A 28 -5.25 4.05 14.72
CA VAL A 28 -6.50 3.44 14.25
C VAL A 28 -7.00 4.14 12.98
N GLU A 29 -7.03 5.48 12.96
CA GLU A 29 -7.44 6.24 11.78
C GLU A 29 -6.52 6.00 10.58
N ALA A 30 -5.19 6.01 10.79
CA ALA A 30 -4.21 5.75 9.74
C ALA A 30 -4.31 4.32 9.20
N SER A 31 -4.55 3.34 10.07
CA SER A 31 -4.76 1.94 9.69
C SER A 31 -5.99 1.78 8.81
N LEU A 32 -7.12 2.36 9.22
CA LEU A 32 -8.37 2.32 8.44
C LEU A 32 -8.20 2.97 7.06
N ARG A 33 -7.56 4.14 7.00
CA ARG A 33 -7.26 4.82 5.72
C ARG A 33 -6.39 3.96 4.81
N THR A 34 -5.39 3.27 5.37
CA THR A 34 -4.50 2.38 4.61
C THR A 34 -5.27 1.22 4.00
N VAL A 35 -6.15 0.57 4.77
CA VAL A 35 -6.97 -0.55 4.27
C VAL A 35 -7.92 -0.09 3.16
N ILE A 36 -8.57 1.07 3.32
CA ILE A 36 -9.44 1.64 2.28
C ILE A 36 -8.65 1.89 1.00
N ARG A 37 -7.47 2.52 1.12
CA ARG A 37 -6.59 2.78 -0.03
C ARG A 37 -6.15 1.49 -0.72
N GLN A 38 -5.78 0.47 0.04
CA GLN A 38 -5.39 -0.84 -0.49
C GLN A 38 -6.55 -1.47 -1.28
N GLY A 39 -7.77 -1.42 -0.74
CA GLY A 39 -8.96 -1.92 -1.43
C GLY A 39 -9.27 -1.16 -2.72
N GLN A 40 -9.07 0.16 -2.76
CA GLN A 40 -9.22 0.97 -3.97
C GLN A 40 -8.18 0.61 -5.03
N LEU A 41 -6.92 0.42 -4.63
CA LEU A 41 -5.85 -0.02 -5.53
C LEU A 41 -6.13 -1.41 -6.11
N GLN A 42 -6.65 -2.34 -5.29
CA GLN A 42 -7.03 -3.66 -5.77
C GLN A 42 -8.16 -3.59 -6.79
N LYS A 43 -9.24 -2.85 -6.48
CA LYS A 43 -10.34 -2.65 -7.43
C LYS A 43 -9.88 -2.02 -8.74
N LEU A 44 -8.94 -1.08 -8.68
CA LEU A 44 -8.35 -0.49 -9.86
C LEU A 44 -7.55 -1.53 -10.66
N ALA A 45 -6.72 -2.33 -10.00
CA ALA A 45 -5.98 -3.42 -10.64
C ALA A 45 -6.92 -4.43 -11.31
N ASP A 46 -8.00 -4.81 -10.63
CA ASP A 46 -9.00 -5.74 -11.16
C ASP A 46 -9.75 -5.13 -12.36
N ALA A 47 -10.09 -3.84 -12.30
CA ALA A 47 -10.81 -3.12 -13.36
C ALA A 47 -9.93 -2.85 -14.60
N LEU A 48 -8.63 -2.61 -14.42
CA LEU A 48 -7.67 -2.52 -15.52
C LEU A 48 -7.50 -3.88 -16.23
N GLY A 49 -7.92 -4.97 -15.57
CA GLY A 49 -7.82 -6.33 -16.06
C GLY A 49 -6.38 -6.81 -16.12
N THR A 50 -6.23 -8.08 -16.51
CA THR A 50 -4.90 -8.64 -16.81
C THR A 50 -4.65 -8.42 -18.29
N ILE A 51 -3.78 -7.49 -18.66
CA ILE A 51 -3.34 -7.37 -20.05
C ILE A 51 -2.37 -8.54 -20.31
N PRO A 52 -2.65 -9.45 -21.27
CA PRO A 52 -1.69 -10.46 -21.65
C PRO A 52 -0.46 -9.74 -22.20
N LEU A 53 0.59 -9.72 -21.38
CA LEU A 53 1.84 -9.09 -21.73
C LEU A 53 2.60 -10.09 -22.59
N ASP A 54 2.45 -9.97 -23.91
CA ASP A 54 3.22 -10.75 -24.89
C ASP A 54 4.65 -10.22 -24.98
N LEU A 55 5.35 -10.26 -23.86
CA LEU A 55 6.77 -9.94 -23.75
C LEU A 55 7.50 -11.10 -23.08
N THR A 56 8.56 -11.55 -23.72
CA THR A 56 9.49 -12.47 -23.08
C THR A 56 10.25 -11.77 -21.96
N PRO A 57 10.79 -12.51 -20.97
CA PRO A 57 11.60 -11.92 -19.90
C PRO A 57 12.75 -11.03 -20.40
N GLU A 58 13.34 -11.34 -21.57
CA GLU A 58 14.40 -10.52 -22.17
C GLU A 58 13.88 -9.19 -22.70
N GLN A 59 12.74 -9.19 -23.40
CA GLN A 59 12.11 -7.96 -23.91
C GLN A 59 11.69 -7.03 -22.75
N LEU A 60 11.22 -7.60 -21.65
CA LEU A 60 10.94 -6.87 -20.40
C LEU A 60 12.20 -6.20 -19.83
N ARG A 61 13.34 -6.92 -19.80
CA ARG A 61 14.64 -6.35 -19.34
C ARG A 61 15.10 -5.21 -20.25
N GLN A 62 14.91 -5.32 -21.57
CA GLN A 62 15.25 -4.26 -22.52
C GLN A 62 14.39 -3.01 -22.31
N GLN A 63 13.08 -3.16 -22.10
CA GLN A 63 12.19 -2.02 -21.80
C GLN A 63 12.56 -1.33 -20.49
N ARG A 64 12.95 -2.10 -19.46
CA ARG A 64 13.40 -1.53 -18.18
C ARG A 64 14.67 -0.69 -18.30
N ARG A 65 15.58 -1.04 -19.22
CA ARG A 65 16.80 -0.26 -19.52
C ARG A 65 16.53 1.05 -20.26
N LYS A 66 15.38 1.18 -20.94
CA LYS A 66 14.96 2.41 -21.64
C LYS A 66 14.38 3.46 -20.69
N ARG A 67 14.03 3.10 -19.46
CA ARG A 67 13.56 4.07 -18.46
C ARG A 67 14.77 4.86 -17.96
N THR A 68 14.83 6.14 -18.31
CA THR A 68 15.73 7.08 -17.63
C THR A 68 15.43 7.01 -16.13
N PRO A 69 16.43 6.83 -15.26
CA PRO A 69 16.19 6.90 -13.83
C PRO A 69 15.57 8.27 -13.54
N HIS A 70 14.37 8.27 -12.97
CA HIS A 70 13.75 9.49 -12.50
C HIS A 70 14.64 9.98 -11.35
N VAL A 71 15.53 10.92 -11.63
CA VAL A 71 16.27 11.63 -10.60
C VAL A 71 15.23 12.47 -9.88
N SER A 72 14.83 12.00 -8.70
CA SER A 72 14.10 12.81 -7.73
C SER A 72 15.08 13.91 -7.28
N ARG A 73 14.80 15.15 -7.68
CA ARG A 73 15.51 16.33 -7.19
C ARG A 73 14.95 16.73 -5.84
#